data_AF-A0A433BE69-F1
#
_entry.id   AF-A0A433BE69-F1
#
_cell.length_a   1.000
_cell.length_b   1.000
_cell.length_c   1.000
_cell.angle_alpha   90.00
_cell.angle_beta   90.00
_cell.angle_gamma   90.00
#
_symmetry.space_group_name_H-M   'P 1'
#
loop_
_entity.id
_entity.type
_entity.pdbx_description
1 polymer ?
#
loop_
_entity_poly.entity_id
_entity_poly.type
_entity_poly.pdbx_seq_one_letter_code
_entity_poly.pdbx_strand_id
1 'polypeptide(L)'
;MLAKALGRSQRLLVGLGTTDVSAIQNQSLTPDIYDQYLVGAGASGWPSWNSPSGAYVQVVAQRADQVGAVPMFTLYQMATRGDGVLTGLTDTSFMKDYWDNTRLLFQQLATYGKPALVNFEPDFWGYAQRVNADPTQMFVYVNTNPDCATLPNTVAGMAACLIQTARSYAPQAYVGFPPSLFSDLLPTEVSYMQKLGAGQADFVVMQTLDRDAGCFEAQSSVGSCVRSGSKWYWDETNTTSPTFTEHFATANSFFQGLGRPLLWWQTPLGVPAATASKQSPWRDNRVRYFLSHPSELVAAGGVGVVFSPGESTQTNVTTDGGQFKTYSKAYFANPSALP
;
A
#
# COMPACT_ATOMS: atom_id res chain seq x y z
N MET A 1 -16.91 9.05 -2.54
CA MET A 1 -17.07 8.32 -3.83
C MET A 1 -16.39 6.95 -3.85
N LEU A 2 -15.08 6.81 -3.63
CA LEU A 2 -14.39 5.51 -3.75
C LEU A 2 -14.98 4.42 -2.83
N ALA A 3 -15.23 4.70 -1.56
CA ALA A 3 -15.89 3.73 -0.66
C ALA A 3 -17.21 3.19 -1.21
N LYS A 4 -18.03 4.04 -1.87
CA LYS A 4 -19.29 3.62 -2.49
C LYS A 4 -19.03 2.71 -3.69
N ALA A 5 -18.04 3.07 -4.49
CA ALA A 5 -17.61 2.34 -5.67
C ALA A 5 -17.08 0.93 -5.31
N LEU A 6 -16.56 0.78 -4.09
CA LEU A 6 -16.14 -0.49 -3.49
C LEU A 6 -17.29 -1.26 -2.80
N GLY A 7 -18.53 -0.76 -2.85
CA GLY A 7 -19.66 -1.38 -2.15
C GLY A 7 -19.59 -1.27 -0.62
N ARG A 8 -18.87 -0.27 -0.09
CA ARG A 8 -18.67 -0.05 1.34
C ARG A 8 -19.46 1.14 1.87
N SER A 9 -19.72 1.12 3.17
CA SER A 9 -20.32 2.23 3.91
C SER A 9 -19.53 3.52 3.70
N GLN A 10 -20.21 4.67 3.64
CA GLN A 10 -19.57 6.00 3.52
C GLN A 10 -18.95 6.44 4.86
N ARG A 11 -17.96 5.67 5.31
CA ARG A 11 -17.15 5.93 6.49
C ARG A 11 -15.73 5.42 6.27
N LEU A 12 -14.75 5.94 7.00
CA LEU A 12 -13.34 5.58 6.81
C LEU A 12 -13.17 4.04 6.81
N LEU A 13 -12.54 3.49 5.78
CA LEU A 13 -12.36 2.04 5.64
C LEU A 13 -11.20 1.56 6.53
N VAL A 14 -11.38 0.42 7.20
CA VAL A 14 -10.34 -0.19 8.05
C VAL A 14 -10.02 -1.57 7.51
N GLY A 15 -8.78 -1.77 7.08
CA GLY A 15 -8.29 -3.00 6.48
C GLY A 15 -7.25 -3.73 7.30
N LEU A 16 -7.05 -5.00 6.94
CA LEU A 16 -5.96 -5.84 7.41
C LEU A 16 -5.19 -6.40 6.20
N GLY A 17 -3.87 -6.36 6.23
CA GLY A 17 -3.00 -6.94 5.21
C GLY A 17 -2.19 -8.11 5.75
N THR A 18 -1.95 -9.12 4.91
CA THR A 18 -1.09 -10.29 5.24
C THR A 18 -1.49 -10.96 6.56
N THR A 19 -2.79 -10.97 6.88
CA THR A 19 -3.35 -11.56 8.10
C THR A 19 -4.15 -12.81 7.76
N ASP A 20 -3.90 -13.90 8.47
CA ASP A 20 -4.64 -15.14 8.26
C ASP A 20 -6.15 -14.98 8.49
N VAL A 21 -6.96 -15.53 7.59
CA VAL A 21 -8.42 -15.53 7.68
C VAL A 21 -8.92 -16.15 8.99
N SER A 22 -8.26 -17.21 9.46
CA SER A 22 -8.60 -17.85 10.74
C SER A 22 -8.39 -16.92 11.92
N ALA A 23 -7.32 -16.11 11.92
CA ALA A 23 -7.06 -15.12 12.97
C ALA A 23 -8.15 -14.03 12.99
N ILE A 24 -8.59 -13.58 11.81
CA ILE A 24 -9.71 -12.64 11.66
C ILE A 24 -11.01 -13.24 12.22
N GLN A 25 -11.35 -14.46 11.83
CA GLN A 25 -12.59 -15.12 12.23
C GLN A 25 -12.62 -15.46 13.73
N ASN A 26 -11.54 -16.02 14.27
CA ASN A 26 -11.42 -16.38 15.68
C ASN A 26 -11.59 -15.17 16.62
N GLN A 27 -11.22 -13.99 16.14
CA GLN A 27 -11.36 -12.75 16.89
C GLN A 27 -12.64 -11.97 16.57
N SER A 28 -13.41 -12.43 15.57
CA SER A 28 -14.60 -11.74 15.03
C SER A 28 -14.27 -10.33 14.52
N LEU A 29 -13.13 -10.18 13.86
CA LEU A 29 -12.75 -8.92 13.20
C LEU A 29 -13.53 -8.78 11.89
N THR A 30 -13.82 -7.54 11.50
CA THR A 30 -14.63 -7.20 10.32
C THR A 30 -13.92 -6.17 9.43
N PRO A 31 -12.76 -6.51 8.84
CA PRO A 31 -12.04 -5.58 7.97
C PRO A 31 -12.84 -5.27 6.71
N ASP A 32 -12.75 -4.03 6.22
CA ASP A 32 -13.31 -3.60 4.94
C ASP A 32 -12.44 -3.97 3.76
N ILE A 33 -11.13 -4.04 4.00
CA ILE A 33 -10.10 -4.27 2.98
C ILE A 33 -9.21 -5.42 3.47
N TYR A 34 -8.95 -6.37 2.59
CA TYR A 34 -8.03 -7.47 2.82
C TYR A 34 -6.88 -7.36 1.81
N ASP A 35 -5.68 -6.97 2.28
CA ASP A 35 -4.51 -6.73 1.42
C ASP A 35 -3.56 -7.93 1.35
N GLN A 36 -3.00 -8.16 0.17
CA GLN A 36 -1.94 -9.14 -0.06
C GLN A 36 -0.94 -8.64 -1.09
N TYR A 37 0.34 -8.90 -0.85
CA TYR A 37 1.41 -8.63 -1.81
C TYR A 37 1.43 -9.64 -2.96
N LEU A 38 1.72 -9.14 -4.16
CA LEU A 38 2.11 -9.88 -5.35
C LEU A 38 3.50 -9.39 -5.76
N VAL A 39 4.53 -10.24 -5.62
CA VAL A 39 5.92 -9.84 -5.84
C VAL A 39 6.59 -10.68 -6.92
N GLY A 40 7.67 -10.13 -7.49
CA GLY A 40 8.51 -10.83 -8.46
C GLY A 40 8.00 -10.74 -9.90
N ALA A 41 8.94 -10.61 -10.84
CA ALA A 41 8.75 -10.74 -12.27
C ALA A 41 9.55 -11.95 -12.80
N GLY A 42 9.02 -12.61 -13.84
CA GLY A 42 9.60 -13.83 -14.42
C GLY A 42 9.11 -15.12 -13.76
N ALA A 43 9.81 -16.23 -14.02
CA ALA A 43 9.34 -17.59 -13.73
C ALA A 43 9.05 -17.88 -12.24
N SER A 44 9.72 -17.20 -11.31
CA SER A 44 9.50 -17.34 -9.86
C SER A 44 8.59 -16.27 -9.25
N GLY A 45 8.06 -15.37 -10.08
CA GLY A 45 7.14 -14.31 -9.64
C GLY A 45 5.78 -14.85 -9.22
N TRP A 46 4.95 -13.97 -8.69
CA TRP A 46 3.62 -14.29 -8.18
C TRP A 46 2.69 -15.11 -9.10
N PRO A 47 2.79 -15.04 -10.45
CA PRO A 47 1.94 -15.88 -11.29
C PRO A 47 2.13 -17.39 -11.05
N SER A 48 3.33 -17.83 -10.64
CA SER A 48 3.65 -19.24 -10.48
C SER A 48 3.38 -19.82 -9.09
N TRP A 49 2.95 -19.00 -8.12
CA TRP A 49 2.68 -19.46 -6.75
C TRP A 49 1.51 -20.46 -6.65
N ASN A 50 0.59 -20.41 -7.61
CA ASN A 50 -0.56 -21.31 -7.69
C ASN A 50 -0.82 -21.75 -9.14
N SER A 51 -1.55 -22.85 -9.30
CA SER A 51 -1.95 -23.39 -10.60
C SER A 51 -3.48 -23.33 -10.79
N PRO A 52 -3.98 -22.91 -11.97
CA PRO A 52 -3.22 -22.41 -13.13
C PRO A 52 -2.53 -21.06 -12.84
N SER A 53 -1.62 -20.63 -13.73
CA SER A 53 -0.86 -19.38 -13.56
C SER A 53 -1.79 -18.20 -13.21
N GLY A 54 -1.42 -17.44 -12.18
CA GLY A 54 -2.18 -16.31 -11.66
C GLY A 54 -3.35 -16.68 -10.73
N ALA A 55 -3.62 -17.97 -10.47
CA ALA A 55 -4.74 -18.41 -9.62
C ALA A 55 -4.67 -17.87 -8.17
N TYR A 56 -3.50 -17.43 -7.71
CA TYR A 56 -3.37 -16.82 -6.38
C TYR A 56 -4.24 -15.57 -6.19
N VAL A 57 -4.51 -14.82 -7.26
CA VAL A 57 -5.44 -13.68 -7.23
C VAL A 57 -6.84 -14.12 -6.80
N GLN A 58 -7.33 -15.26 -7.33
CA GLN A 58 -8.63 -15.81 -6.93
C GLN A 58 -8.61 -16.32 -5.49
N VAL A 59 -7.49 -16.89 -5.02
CA VAL A 59 -7.33 -17.33 -3.63
C VAL A 59 -7.48 -16.14 -2.67
N VAL A 60 -6.81 -15.02 -2.96
CA VAL A 60 -6.90 -13.80 -2.15
C VAL A 60 -8.30 -13.19 -2.22
N ALA A 61 -8.90 -13.12 -3.41
CA ALA A 61 -10.25 -12.61 -3.59
C ALA A 61 -11.29 -13.44 -2.81
N GLN A 62 -11.18 -14.76 -2.83
CA GLN A 62 -12.03 -15.65 -2.03
C GLN A 62 -11.82 -15.46 -0.53
N ARG A 63 -10.58 -15.26 -0.06
CA ARG A 63 -10.28 -14.98 1.35
C ARG A 63 -10.88 -13.64 1.79
N ALA A 64 -10.80 -12.61 0.94
CA ALA A 64 -11.46 -11.33 1.19
C ALA A 64 -12.98 -11.51 1.30
N ASP A 65 -13.60 -12.24 0.36
CA ASP A 65 -15.04 -12.56 0.40
C ASP A 65 -15.43 -13.30 1.70
N GLN A 66 -14.61 -14.26 2.18
CA GLN A 66 -14.86 -15.03 3.40
C GLN A 66 -14.93 -14.18 4.67
N VAL A 67 -14.22 -13.05 4.70
CA VAL A 67 -14.25 -12.09 5.81
C VAL A 67 -15.09 -10.85 5.49
N GLY A 68 -15.79 -10.88 4.36
CA GLY A 68 -16.64 -9.79 3.90
C GLY A 68 -15.88 -8.53 3.53
N ALA A 69 -14.60 -8.60 3.13
CA ALA A 69 -13.72 -7.50 2.76
C ALA A 69 -13.59 -7.32 1.24
N VAL A 70 -13.13 -6.15 0.79
CA VAL A 70 -12.68 -5.88 -0.59
C VAL A 70 -11.23 -6.36 -0.71
N PRO A 71 -10.88 -7.17 -1.71
CA PRO A 71 -9.49 -7.56 -1.92
C PRO A 71 -8.67 -6.35 -2.39
N MET A 72 -7.51 -6.18 -1.79
CA MET A 72 -6.47 -5.24 -2.22
C MET A 72 -5.21 -6.03 -2.58
N PHE A 73 -4.56 -5.64 -3.66
CA PHE A 73 -3.31 -6.23 -4.10
C PHE A 73 -2.22 -5.17 -4.14
N THR A 74 -1.15 -5.40 -3.40
CA THR A 74 0.08 -4.62 -3.58
C THR A 74 0.95 -5.31 -4.61
N LEU A 75 0.98 -4.77 -5.83
CA LEU A 75 1.81 -5.28 -6.92
C LEU A 75 3.20 -4.66 -6.80
N TYR A 76 4.18 -5.45 -6.37
CA TYR A 76 5.54 -4.98 -6.13
C TYR A 76 6.57 -5.86 -6.84
N GLN A 77 6.69 -5.64 -8.14
CA GLN A 77 7.52 -6.46 -9.02
C GLN A 77 8.87 -5.82 -9.31
N MET A 78 8.99 -4.50 -9.22
CA MET A 78 10.24 -3.78 -9.53
C MET A 78 11.39 -4.16 -8.60
N ALA A 79 11.10 -4.57 -7.37
CA ALA A 79 12.10 -5.06 -6.42
C ALA A 79 12.63 -6.49 -6.70
N THR A 80 12.26 -7.12 -7.83
CA THR A 80 12.73 -8.48 -8.18
C THR A 80 14.26 -8.60 -8.18
N ARG A 81 14.97 -7.55 -8.62
CA ARG A 81 16.44 -7.50 -8.65
C ARG A 81 17.06 -6.89 -7.38
N GLY A 82 16.24 -6.67 -6.35
CA GLY A 82 16.57 -5.92 -5.16
C GLY A 82 15.84 -4.58 -5.12
N ASP A 83 15.49 -4.13 -3.91
CA ASP A 83 14.87 -2.83 -3.72
C ASP A 83 15.80 -1.69 -4.20
N GLY A 84 15.24 -0.70 -4.90
CA GLY A 84 15.99 0.37 -5.54
C GLY A 84 16.89 -0.03 -6.72
N VAL A 85 16.88 -1.31 -7.15
CA VAL A 85 17.68 -1.78 -8.30
C VAL A 85 16.91 -1.61 -9.61
N LEU A 86 17.14 -0.49 -10.29
CA LEU A 86 16.36 -0.07 -11.46
C LEU A 86 16.84 -0.64 -12.80
N THR A 87 17.79 -1.58 -12.81
CA THR A 87 18.34 -2.16 -14.04
C THR A 87 17.33 -2.96 -14.86
N GLY A 88 16.19 -3.35 -14.26
CA GLY A 88 15.08 -3.99 -14.97
C GLY A 88 14.41 -3.08 -15.99
N LEU A 89 14.40 -1.76 -15.80
CA LEU A 89 13.67 -0.81 -16.64
C LEU A 89 14.17 -0.78 -18.10
N THR A 90 15.46 -1.07 -18.30
CA THR A 90 16.12 -1.10 -19.61
C THR A 90 16.35 -2.52 -20.11
N ASP A 91 15.76 -3.53 -19.49
CA ASP A 91 15.84 -4.92 -19.89
C ASP A 91 14.51 -5.35 -20.51
N THR A 92 14.53 -5.68 -21.80
CA THR A 92 13.32 -6.02 -22.55
C THR A 92 12.67 -7.32 -22.09
N SER A 93 13.46 -8.31 -21.64
CA SER A 93 12.93 -9.57 -21.14
C SER A 93 12.25 -9.35 -19.80
N PHE A 94 12.91 -8.62 -18.90
CA PHE A 94 12.34 -8.27 -17.60
C PHE A 94 11.04 -7.48 -17.76
N MET A 95 11.05 -6.43 -18.59
CA MET A 95 9.85 -5.61 -18.78
C MET A 95 8.73 -6.38 -19.49
N LYS A 96 9.04 -7.33 -20.37
CA LYS A 96 8.02 -8.22 -20.93
C LYS A 96 7.33 -9.04 -19.83
N ASP A 97 8.11 -9.67 -18.96
CA ASP A 97 7.55 -10.45 -17.84
C ASP A 97 6.74 -9.56 -16.88
N TYR A 98 7.25 -8.36 -16.58
CA TYR A 98 6.55 -7.35 -15.77
C TYR A 98 5.15 -7.03 -16.33
N TRP A 99 5.06 -6.78 -17.64
CA TRP A 99 3.80 -6.43 -18.30
C TRP A 99 2.86 -7.62 -18.44
N ASP A 100 3.39 -8.81 -18.75
CA ASP A 100 2.59 -10.03 -18.82
C ASP A 100 1.94 -10.35 -17.46
N ASN A 101 2.70 -10.19 -16.38
CA ASN A 101 2.17 -10.32 -15.02
C ASN A 101 1.08 -9.27 -14.74
N THR A 102 1.36 -8.00 -15.03
CA THR A 102 0.40 -6.90 -14.82
C THR A 102 -0.93 -7.18 -15.53
N ARG A 103 -0.88 -7.59 -16.79
CA ARG A 103 -2.07 -7.96 -17.56
C ARG A 103 -2.79 -9.17 -16.96
N LEU A 104 -2.04 -10.19 -16.54
CA LEU A 104 -2.61 -11.37 -15.88
C LEU A 104 -3.35 -11.01 -14.60
N LEU A 105 -2.83 -10.09 -13.77
CA LEU A 105 -3.52 -9.60 -12.58
C LEU A 105 -4.91 -9.04 -12.94
N PHE A 106 -4.98 -8.12 -13.90
CA PHE A 106 -6.26 -7.51 -14.26
C PHE A 106 -7.20 -8.49 -14.98
N GLN A 107 -6.70 -9.46 -15.74
CA GLN A 107 -7.53 -10.55 -16.28
C GLN A 107 -8.14 -11.42 -15.16
N GLN A 108 -7.37 -11.70 -14.11
CA GLN A 108 -7.88 -12.40 -12.93
C GLN A 108 -8.92 -11.56 -12.17
N LEU A 109 -8.70 -10.25 -12.01
CA LEU A 109 -9.68 -9.34 -11.40
C LEU A 109 -10.96 -9.21 -12.25
N ALA A 110 -10.84 -9.24 -13.57
CA ALA A 110 -11.98 -9.29 -14.48
C ALA A 110 -12.82 -10.57 -14.25
N THR A 111 -12.14 -11.70 -14.06
CA THR A 111 -12.77 -12.99 -13.75
C THR A 111 -13.46 -12.99 -12.38
N TYR A 112 -12.85 -12.31 -11.38
CA TYR A 112 -13.46 -12.13 -10.06
C TYR A 112 -14.76 -11.30 -10.13
N GLY A 113 -14.81 -10.29 -10.99
CA GLY A 113 -16.05 -9.60 -11.36
C GLY A 113 -16.69 -8.75 -10.26
N LYS A 114 -15.93 -8.38 -9.22
CA LYS A 114 -16.32 -7.46 -8.15
C LYS A 114 -15.24 -6.39 -7.94
N PRO A 115 -15.56 -5.29 -7.23
CA PRO A 115 -14.57 -4.26 -6.92
C PRO A 115 -13.33 -4.79 -6.20
N ALA A 116 -12.16 -4.31 -6.62
CA ALA A 116 -10.87 -4.61 -6.02
C ALA A 116 -9.98 -3.36 -6.00
N LEU A 117 -8.96 -3.37 -5.15
CA LEU A 117 -7.94 -2.32 -5.08
C LEU A 117 -6.59 -2.85 -5.57
N VAL A 118 -5.81 -2.03 -6.27
CA VAL A 118 -4.41 -2.34 -6.61
C VAL A 118 -3.52 -1.16 -6.27
N ASN A 119 -2.52 -1.40 -5.44
CA ASN A 119 -1.45 -0.46 -5.11
C ASN A 119 -0.20 -0.84 -5.93
N PHE A 120 0.32 0.09 -6.72
CA PHE A 120 1.40 -0.19 -7.67
C PHE A 120 2.77 0.22 -7.15
N GLU A 121 3.70 -0.72 -7.21
CA GLU A 121 5.15 -0.53 -7.07
C GLU A 121 5.54 0.43 -5.91
N PRO A 122 5.23 0.06 -4.66
CA PRO A 122 5.77 0.75 -3.47
C PRO A 122 7.26 1.05 -3.60
N ASP A 123 7.69 2.21 -3.10
CA ASP A 123 9.07 2.72 -3.07
C ASP A 123 9.75 2.97 -4.43
N PHE A 124 9.44 2.17 -5.46
CA PHE A 124 9.98 2.29 -6.81
C PHE A 124 9.90 3.72 -7.35
N TRP A 125 8.76 4.39 -7.15
CA TRP A 125 8.54 5.76 -7.65
C TRP A 125 9.55 6.76 -7.07
N GLY A 126 9.92 6.61 -5.79
CA GLY A 126 10.93 7.44 -5.13
C GLY A 126 12.34 7.13 -5.62
N TYR A 127 12.68 5.85 -5.81
CA TYR A 127 13.97 5.49 -6.41
C TYR A 127 14.13 6.01 -7.84
N ALA A 128 13.07 5.93 -8.65
CA ALA A 128 13.04 6.54 -9.97
C ALA A 128 13.23 8.07 -9.90
N GLN A 129 12.55 8.75 -8.97
CA GLN A 129 12.70 10.19 -8.76
C GLN A 129 14.13 10.59 -8.37
N ARG A 130 14.81 9.79 -7.54
CA ARG A 130 16.23 10.02 -7.18
C ARG A 130 17.16 9.94 -8.37
N VAL A 131 16.86 9.08 -9.34
CA VAL A 131 17.64 8.98 -10.59
C VAL A 131 17.31 10.15 -11.52
N ASN A 132 16.03 10.50 -11.65
CA ASN A 132 15.61 11.63 -12.46
C ASN A 132 14.33 12.26 -11.91
N ALA A 133 14.41 13.54 -11.52
CA ALA A 133 13.29 14.30 -11.00
C ALA A 133 12.20 14.62 -12.04
N ASP A 134 12.44 14.30 -13.33
CA ASP A 134 11.42 14.36 -14.37
C ASP A 134 11.05 12.95 -14.87
N PRO A 135 9.87 12.40 -14.49
CA PRO A 135 9.48 11.05 -14.87
C PRO A 135 9.18 10.92 -16.37
N THR A 136 9.04 12.03 -17.11
CA THR A 136 8.87 11.99 -18.57
C THR A 136 10.20 11.86 -19.30
N GLN A 137 11.33 11.87 -18.59
CA GLN A 137 12.68 11.81 -19.18
C GLN A 137 13.49 10.58 -18.73
N MET A 138 12.96 9.79 -17.81
CA MET A 138 13.59 8.54 -17.39
C MET A 138 13.08 7.37 -18.21
N PHE A 139 13.98 6.69 -18.92
CA PHE A 139 13.62 5.62 -19.85
C PHE A 139 13.11 4.35 -19.14
N VAL A 140 12.04 3.76 -19.69
CA VAL A 140 11.50 2.45 -19.34
C VAL A 140 10.98 1.78 -20.62
N TYR A 141 11.22 0.48 -20.82
CA TYR A 141 10.56 -0.25 -21.91
C TYR A 141 9.06 -0.45 -21.61
N VAL A 142 8.22 0.47 -22.09
CA VAL A 142 6.75 0.42 -22.00
C VAL A 142 6.16 -0.32 -23.19
N ASN A 143 6.70 -0.08 -24.39
CA ASN A 143 6.22 -0.66 -25.64
C ASN A 143 6.49 -2.17 -25.80
N THR A 144 7.16 -2.81 -24.83
CA THR A 144 7.17 -4.28 -24.70
C THR A 144 5.80 -4.82 -24.26
N ASN A 145 4.94 -3.96 -23.71
CA ASN A 145 3.50 -4.20 -23.61
C ASN A 145 2.80 -3.75 -24.91
N PRO A 146 2.26 -4.67 -25.73
CA PRO A 146 1.55 -4.29 -26.95
C PRO A 146 0.31 -3.42 -26.69
N ASP A 147 -0.33 -3.57 -25.52
CA ASP A 147 -1.52 -2.79 -25.16
C ASP A 147 -1.21 -1.30 -24.95
N CYS A 148 0.08 -0.96 -24.81
CA CYS A 148 0.58 0.38 -24.50
C CYS A 148 1.60 0.87 -25.54
N ALA A 149 1.65 0.28 -26.73
CA ALA A 149 2.69 0.58 -27.72
C ALA A 149 2.71 2.04 -28.21
N THR A 150 1.61 2.78 -28.00
CA THR A 150 1.47 4.21 -28.33
C THR A 150 1.96 5.15 -27.22
N LEU A 151 2.21 4.63 -26.02
CA LEU A 151 2.71 5.39 -24.89
C LEU A 151 4.24 5.55 -24.97
N PRO A 152 4.81 6.64 -24.42
CA PRO A 152 6.24 6.86 -24.43
C PRO A 152 6.98 5.83 -23.56
N ASN A 153 8.21 5.47 -23.94
CA ASN A 153 9.11 4.62 -23.16
C ASN A 153 9.74 5.41 -21.99
N THR A 154 8.92 5.81 -21.03
CA THR A 154 9.33 6.60 -19.87
C THR A 154 8.65 6.12 -18.59
N VAL A 155 9.13 6.55 -17.43
CA VAL A 155 8.47 6.25 -16.14
C VAL A 155 7.03 6.82 -16.11
N ALA A 156 6.80 8.01 -16.67
CA ALA A 156 5.45 8.54 -16.85
C ALA A 156 4.60 7.67 -17.81
N GLY A 157 5.20 7.17 -18.89
CA GLY A 157 4.53 6.23 -19.80
C GLY A 157 4.19 4.89 -19.13
N MET A 158 5.03 4.41 -18.21
CA MET A 158 4.78 3.22 -17.41
C MET A 158 3.56 3.41 -16.50
N ALA A 159 3.45 4.53 -15.79
CA ALA A 159 2.27 4.84 -14.97
C ALA A 159 0.98 4.93 -15.80
N ALA A 160 1.04 5.60 -16.95
CA ALA A 160 -0.08 5.66 -17.89
C ALA A 160 -0.49 4.26 -18.39
N CYS A 161 0.49 3.39 -18.68
CA CYS A 161 0.23 2.02 -19.13
C CYS A 161 -0.41 1.15 -18.04
N LEU A 162 0.00 1.31 -16.77
CA LEU A 162 -0.61 0.61 -15.63
C LEU A 162 -2.09 0.98 -15.49
N ILE A 163 -2.43 2.28 -15.57
CA ILE A 163 -3.82 2.74 -15.55
C ILE A 163 -4.58 2.19 -16.76
N GLN A 164 -4.04 2.34 -17.97
CA GLN A 164 -4.68 1.88 -19.20
C GLN A 164 -4.97 0.38 -19.16
N THR A 165 -4.03 -0.43 -18.69
CA THR A 165 -4.20 -1.88 -18.55
C THR A 165 -5.33 -2.20 -17.58
N ALA A 166 -5.38 -1.53 -16.42
CA ALA A 166 -6.47 -1.71 -15.46
C ALA A 166 -7.84 -1.39 -16.07
N ARG A 167 -7.97 -0.27 -16.79
CA ARG A 167 -9.24 0.13 -17.43
C ARG A 167 -9.67 -0.82 -18.53
N SER A 168 -8.73 -1.33 -19.32
CA SER A 168 -9.01 -2.23 -20.44
C SER A 168 -9.48 -3.62 -19.98
N TYR A 169 -8.87 -4.16 -18.92
CA TYR A 169 -9.13 -5.53 -18.50
C TYR A 169 -10.12 -5.64 -17.34
N ALA A 170 -10.05 -4.75 -16.35
CA ALA A 170 -10.90 -4.81 -15.16
C ALA A 170 -11.34 -3.40 -14.72
N PRO A 171 -12.35 -2.80 -15.39
CA PRO A 171 -12.83 -1.46 -15.06
C PRO A 171 -13.44 -1.31 -13.64
N GLN A 172 -13.68 -2.41 -12.95
CA GLN A 172 -14.09 -2.43 -11.54
C GLN A 172 -12.90 -2.51 -10.56
N ALA A 173 -11.68 -2.67 -11.06
CA ALA A 173 -10.48 -2.54 -10.25
C ALA A 173 -10.09 -1.07 -10.15
N TYR A 174 -9.93 -0.60 -8.92
CA TYR A 174 -9.47 0.74 -8.61
C TYR A 174 -7.98 0.69 -8.32
N VAL A 175 -7.22 1.62 -8.87
CA VAL A 175 -5.76 1.60 -8.81
C VAL A 175 -5.21 2.85 -8.16
N GLY A 176 -4.06 2.72 -7.51
CA GLY A 176 -3.40 3.83 -6.85
C GLY A 176 -1.88 3.72 -6.89
N PHE A 177 -1.25 4.87 -6.73
CA PHE A 177 0.20 5.00 -6.66
C PHE A 177 0.63 5.50 -5.28
N PRO A 178 1.62 4.87 -4.66
CA PRO A 178 2.23 5.34 -3.42
C PRO A 178 3.33 6.37 -3.74
N PRO A 179 3.25 7.63 -3.26
CA PRO A 179 4.48 8.36 -2.96
C PRO A 179 5.39 7.52 -2.06
N SER A 180 6.70 7.64 -2.24
CA SER A 180 7.72 7.03 -1.39
C SER A 180 7.77 7.65 0.02
N LEU A 181 7.45 8.94 0.13
CA LEU A 181 7.60 9.74 1.35
C LEU A 181 9.03 9.75 1.89
N PHE A 182 10.02 9.51 1.02
CA PHE A 182 11.42 9.61 1.39
C PHE A 182 11.74 11.06 1.74
N SER A 183 12.37 11.27 2.89
CA SER A 183 12.53 12.61 3.48
C SER A 183 13.28 13.59 2.58
N ASP A 184 14.21 13.10 1.76
CA ASP A 184 14.94 13.88 0.76
C ASP A 184 14.08 14.31 -0.44
N LEU A 185 12.98 13.59 -0.71
CA LEU A 185 12.10 13.83 -1.86
C LEU A 185 10.83 14.60 -1.51
N LEU A 186 10.39 14.55 -0.24
CA LEU A 186 9.14 15.17 0.23
C LEU A 186 8.88 16.59 -0.33
N PRO A 187 9.86 17.52 -0.40
CA PRO A 187 9.60 18.87 -0.90
C PRO A 187 9.17 18.94 -2.38
N THR A 188 9.45 17.90 -3.17
CA THR A 188 9.19 17.87 -4.63
C THR A 188 8.29 16.72 -5.06
N GLU A 189 7.98 15.78 -4.17
CA GLU A 189 7.30 14.53 -4.50
C GLU A 189 5.87 14.74 -5.02
N VAL A 190 5.11 15.71 -4.48
CA VAL A 190 3.78 16.05 -5.02
C VAL A 190 3.87 16.45 -6.50
N SER A 191 4.84 17.31 -6.86
CA SER A 191 5.04 17.75 -8.24
C SER A 191 5.51 16.61 -9.16
N TYR A 192 6.33 15.70 -8.63
CA TYR A 192 6.75 14.50 -9.34
C TYR A 192 5.57 13.57 -9.63
N MET A 193 4.71 13.32 -8.63
CA MET A 193 3.51 12.50 -8.77
C MET A 193 2.48 13.13 -9.73
N GLN A 194 2.40 14.46 -9.79
CA GLN A 194 1.61 15.16 -10.81
C GLN A 194 2.14 14.89 -12.22
N LYS A 195 3.46 15.04 -12.44
CA LYS A 195 4.10 14.74 -13.74
C LYS A 195 3.98 13.27 -14.13
N LEU A 196 4.00 12.36 -13.14
CA LEU A 196 3.77 10.93 -13.33
C LEU A 196 2.36 10.65 -13.87
N GLY A 197 1.40 11.55 -13.61
CA GLY A 197 0.00 11.35 -13.93
C GLY A 197 -0.76 10.59 -12.85
N ALA A 198 -0.27 10.56 -11.60
CA ALA A 198 -0.91 9.83 -10.50
C ALA A 198 -2.34 10.33 -10.21
N GLY A 199 -2.65 11.60 -10.54
CA GLY A 199 -4.01 12.14 -10.49
C GLY A 199 -4.98 11.48 -11.48
N GLN A 200 -4.54 10.66 -12.42
CA GLN A 200 -5.42 9.88 -13.31
C GLN A 200 -5.82 8.51 -12.72
N ALA A 201 -5.20 8.11 -11.60
CA ALA A 201 -5.57 6.93 -10.83
C ALA A 201 -6.83 7.20 -9.98
N ASP A 202 -7.23 6.21 -9.17
CA ASP A 202 -8.43 6.26 -8.33
C ASP A 202 -8.15 6.72 -6.90
N PHE A 203 -6.93 6.46 -6.39
CA PHE A 203 -6.48 6.85 -5.06
C PHE A 203 -4.96 7.03 -4.99
N VAL A 204 -4.50 7.61 -3.89
CA VAL A 204 -3.07 7.76 -3.55
C VAL A 204 -2.81 6.94 -2.29
N VAL A 205 -1.66 6.26 -2.26
CA VAL A 205 -1.33 5.36 -1.16
C VAL A 205 -0.32 6.00 -0.23
N MET A 206 -0.77 6.37 0.98
CA MET A 206 0.06 7.05 1.96
C MET A 206 0.80 6.03 2.83
N GLN A 207 2.13 6.03 2.75
CA GLN A 207 2.95 5.17 3.61
C GLN A 207 3.01 5.70 5.04
N THR A 208 3.21 4.80 6.01
CA THR A 208 3.45 5.20 7.41
C THR A 208 4.73 4.58 7.93
N LEU A 209 4.84 3.25 7.89
CA LEU A 209 6.03 2.48 8.19
C LEU A 209 5.78 1.01 7.77
N ASP A 210 6.79 0.35 7.22
CA ASP A 210 6.72 -1.03 6.70
C ASP A 210 6.89 -2.10 7.80
N ARG A 211 7.27 -1.69 9.01
CA ARG A 211 7.49 -2.51 10.21
C ARG A 211 7.15 -1.68 11.45
N ASP A 212 7.01 -2.33 12.60
CA ASP A 212 6.72 -1.61 13.83
C ASP A 212 7.89 -0.71 14.24
N ALA A 213 7.60 0.48 14.78
CA ALA A 213 8.63 1.42 15.22
C ALA A 213 9.66 0.77 16.17
N GLY A 214 9.18 -0.03 17.11
CA GLY A 214 10.01 -0.74 18.08
C GLY A 214 11.00 -1.73 17.47
N CYS A 215 10.68 -2.31 16.31
CA CYS A 215 11.61 -3.19 15.58
C CYS A 215 12.84 -2.39 15.12
N PHE A 216 12.65 -1.24 14.48
CA PHE A 216 13.76 -0.38 14.05
C PHE A 216 14.50 0.29 15.22
N GLU A 217 13.82 0.62 16.31
CA GLU A 217 14.47 1.19 17.49
C GLU A 217 15.37 0.20 18.23
N ALA A 218 15.01 -1.08 18.20
CA ALA A 218 15.79 -2.12 18.86
C ALA A 218 17.12 -2.41 18.16
N GLN A 219 17.25 -2.09 16.85
CA GLN A 219 18.40 -2.45 16.01
C GLN A 219 18.85 -3.91 16.25
N SER A 220 17.86 -4.81 16.38
CA SER A 220 18.08 -6.16 16.90
C SER A 220 18.88 -7.05 15.94
N SER A 221 19.31 -8.22 16.40
CA SER A 221 19.91 -9.25 15.53
C SER A 221 18.94 -9.84 14.49
N VAL A 222 17.64 -9.54 14.58
CA VAL A 222 16.67 -9.86 13.53
C VAL A 222 16.94 -8.94 12.35
N GLY A 223 17.44 -9.51 11.25
CA GLY A 223 17.87 -8.74 10.08
C GLY A 223 16.79 -7.82 9.50
N SER A 224 15.51 -8.19 9.60
CA SER A 224 14.39 -7.36 9.15
C SER A 224 14.21 -6.07 9.98
N CYS A 225 14.80 -5.99 11.18
CA CYS A 225 14.75 -4.82 12.05
C CYS A 225 15.96 -3.88 11.93
N VAL A 226 16.95 -4.23 11.10
CA VAL A 226 18.15 -3.41 10.93
C VAL A 226 17.90 -2.37 9.84
N ARG A 227 17.75 -1.11 10.23
CA ARG A 227 17.56 0.03 9.32
C ARG A 227 18.23 1.28 9.88
N SER A 228 18.94 2.02 9.03
CA SER A 228 19.48 3.32 9.41
C SER A 228 18.35 4.34 9.61
N GLY A 229 18.53 5.24 10.58
CA GLY A 229 17.55 6.27 10.90
C GLY A 229 17.13 6.25 12.37
N SER A 230 16.22 7.14 12.72
CA SER A 230 15.66 7.27 14.07
C SER A 230 14.27 7.88 13.97
N LYS A 231 13.61 8.09 15.12
CA LYS A 231 12.29 8.75 15.21
C LYS A 231 11.18 7.97 14.48
N TRP A 232 11.14 6.66 14.67
CA TRP A 232 10.15 5.76 14.04
C TRP A 232 8.77 5.84 14.70
N TYR A 233 8.75 6.17 15.99
CA TYR A 233 7.55 6.35 16.82
C TYR A 233 7.08 7.81 16.77
N TRP A 234 5.78 8.02 16.57
CA TRP A 234 5.18 9.35 16.47
C TRP A 234 4.61 9.82 17.80
N ASP A 235 4.74 11.10 18.12
CA ASP A 235 4.19 11.70 19.33
C ASP A 235 2.67 11.88 19.23
N GLU A 236 1.93 11.15 20.09
CA GLU A 236 0.46 11.21 20.17
C GLU A 236 -0.05 12.55 20.70
N THR A 237 0.79 13.32 21.42
CA THR A 237 0.40 14.65 21.92
C THR A 237 0.51 15.73 20.84
N ASN A 238 1.12 15.40 19.70
CA ASN A 238 1.42 16.33 18.61
C ASN A 238 2.21 17.57 19.05
N THR A 239 3.12 17.42 20.01
CA THR A 239 3.96 18.52 20.52
C THR A 239 5.43 18.41 20.11
N THR A 240 5.92 17.21 19.85
CA THR A 240 7.33 16.93 19.52
C THR A 240 7.45 16.09 18.27
N SER A 241 8.09 16.63 17.23
CA SER A 241 8.27 15.94 15.95
C SER A 241 9.09 14.64 16.06
N PRO A 242 8.69 13.56 15.38
CA PRO A 242 7.59 13.48 14.41
C PRO A 242 6.22 13.28 15.07
N THR A 243 5.20 13.90 14.50
CA THR A 243 3.82 13.89 15.00
C THR A 243 2.83 13.34 13.97
N PHE A 244 1.65 12.94 14.44
CA PHE A 244 0.53 12.59 13.55
C PHE A 244 0.05 13.81 12.75
N THR A 245 0.06 15.00 13.36
CA THR A 245 -0.33 16.25 12.70
C THR A 245 0.58 16.59 11.51
N GLU A 246 1.90 16.42 11.64
CA GLU A 246 2.85 16.62 10.54
C GLU A 246 2.61 15.62 9.40
N HIS A 247 2.34 14.35 9.74
CA HIS A 247 2.00 13.33 8.76
C HIS A 247 0.70 13.67 8.02
N PHE A 248 -0.35 14.09 8.73
CA PHE A 248 -1.61 14.48 8.12
C PHE A 248 -1.51 15.76 7.30
N ALA A 249 -0.68 16.73 7.68
CA ALA A 249 -0.38 17.89 6.86
C ALA A 249 0.30 17.49 5.54
N THR A 250 1.25 16.56 5.61
CA THR A 250 1.92 15.97 4.44
C THR A 250 0.91 15.24 3.57
N ALA A 251 0.08 14.36 4.14
CA ALA A 251 -0.97 13.63 3.44
C ALA A 251 -1.95 14.58 2.73
N ASN A 252 -2.42 15.61 3.42
CA ASN A 252 -3.31 16.61 2.83
C ASN A 252 -2.66 17.33 1.63
N SER A 253 -1.34 17.55 1.63
CA SER A 253 -0.66 18.12 0.45
C SER A 253 -0.79 17.23 -0.80
N PHE A 254 -0.73 15.90 -0.65
CA PHE A 254 -0.99 14.96 -1.75
C PHE A 254 -2.46 14.93 -2.14
N PHE A 255 -3.39 14.98 -1.17
CA PHE A 255 -4.82 15.05 -1.46
C PHE A 255 -5.15 16.30 -2.30
N GLN A 256 -4.67 17.48 -1.89
CA GLN A 256 -4.88 18.72 -2.62
C GLN A 256 -4.16 18.73 -3.98
N GLY A 257 -2.91 18.24 -4.02
CA GLY A 257 -2.09 18.26 -5.22
C GLY A 257 -2.52 17.28 -6.31
N LEU A 258 -3.07 16.12 -5.93
CA LEU A 258 -3.46 15.06 -6.86
C LEU A 258 -4.98 14.95 -7.05
N GLY A 259 -5.77 15.53 -6.15
CA GLY A 259 -7.23 15.52 -6.22
C GLY A 259 -7.83 14.12 -6.09
N ARG A 260 -7.17 13.23 -5.36
CA ARG A 260 -7.56 11.82 -5.19
C ARG A 260 -7.57 11.42 -3.73
N PRO A 261 -8.55 10.59 -3.30
CA PRO A 261 -8.65 10.15 -1.90
C PRO A 261 -7.40 9.37 -1.47
N LEU A 262 -7.08 9.45 -0.18
CA LEU A 262 -5.89 8.83 0.39
C LEU A 262 -6.22 7.51 1.10
N LEU A 263 -5.45 6.46 0.80
CA LEU A 263 -5.50 5.18 1.50
C LEU A 263 -4.17 4.97 2.23
N TRP A 264 -4.17 4.86 3.56
CA TRP A 264 -2.93 4.55 4.29
C TRP A 264 -2.58 3.08 4.16
N TRP A 265 -1.35 2.84 3.71
CA TRP A 265 -0.73 1.53 3.57
C TRP A 265 0.77 1.75 3.31
N GLN A 266 1.71 0.94 3.82
CA GLN A 266 1.52 -0.06 4.86
C GLN A 266 1.49 0.62 6.24
N THR A 267 0.64 0.10 7.15
CA THR A 267 0.50 0.63 8.51
C THR A 267 0.79 -0.45 9.55
N PRO A 268 1.77 -0.27 10.46
CA PRO A 268 2.16 -1.30 11.44
C PRO A 268 1.08 -1.64 12.46
N LEU A 269 1.24 -2.80 13.11
CA LEU A 269 0.30 -3.37 14.09
C LEU A 269 0.80 -3.32 15.55
N GLY A 270 1.98 -2.75 15.78
CA GLY A 270 2.62 -2.67 17.09
C GLY A 270 1.76 -2.02 18.18
N VAL A 271 2.14 -2.27 19.43
CA VAL A 271 1.37 -1.90 20.63
C VAL A 271 2.04 -0.75 21.38
N PRO A 272 1.32 0.30 21.83
CA PRO A 272 1.93 1.43 22.50
C PRO A 272 2.75 1.01 23.72
N ALA A 273 3.97 1.52 23.82
CA ALA A 273 4.84 1.31 24.98
C ALA A 273 5.73 2.53 25.22
N ALA A 274 5.92 2.88 26.50
CA ALA A 274 6.71 4.06 26.89
C ALA A 274 8.19 3.94 26.49
N THR A 275 8.73 2.72 26.45
CA THR A 275 10.12 2.41 26.10
C THR A 275 10.20 1.48 24.90
N ALA A 276 11.28 1.57 24.14
CA ALA A 276 11.49 0.71 22.97
C ALA A 276 11.47 -0.78 23.35
N SER A 277 10.71 -1.57 22.60
CA SER A 277 10.68 -3.03 22.73
C SER A 277 12.04 -3.62 22.39
N LYS A 278 12.42 -4.72 23.04
CA LYS A 278 13.63 -5.51 22.69
C LYS A 278 13.32 -6.72 21.81
N GLN A 279 12.06 -7.11 21.74
CA GLN A 279 11.52 -8.23 20.97
C GLN A 279 10.02 -8.00 20.72
N SER A 280 9.42 -8.77 19.80
CA SER A 280 7.97 -8.77 19.57
C SER A 280 7.20 -9.19 20.84
N PRO A 281 6.04 -8.57 21.18
CA PRO A 281 5.37 -7.52 20.43
C PRO A 281 6.14 -6.19 20.46
N TRP A 282 6.32 -5.62 19.26
CA TRP A 282 7.03 -4.37 19.07
C TRP A 282 6.14 -3.19 19.42
N ARG A 283 6.79 -2.11 19.86
CA ARG A 283 6.05 -0.88 20.11
C ARG A 283 5.69 -0.17 18.82
N ASP A 284 4.45 0.26 18.72
CA ASP A 284 3.95 1.22 17.73
C ASP A 284 2.62 1.78 18.26
N ASN A 285 2.17 2.92 17.75
CA ASN A 285 0.93 3.54 18.21
C ASN A 285 -0.04 3.89 17.10
N ARG A 286 0.27 3.57 15.84
CA ARG A 286 -0.59 3.92 14.71
C ARG A 286 -1.95 3.24 14.77
N VAL A 287 -2.04 1.97 15.22
CA VAL A 287 -3.34 1.30 15.44
C VAL A 287 -4.22 2.07 16.42
N ARG A 288 -3.70 2.31 17.63
CA ARG A 288 -4.41 3.07 18.66
C ARG A 288 -4.81 4.45 18.16
N TYR A 289 -3.86 5.22 17.64
CA TYR A 289 -4.09 6.61 17.28
C TYR A 289 -5.08 6.75 16.12
N PHE A 290 -4.87 6.02 15.01
CA PHE A 290 -5.72 6.16 13.83
C PHE A 290 -7.16 5.73 14.09
N LEU A 291 -7.37 4.68 14.91
CA LEU A 291 -8.70 4.18 15.23
C LEU A 291 -9.39 4.97 16.36
N SER A 292 -8.66 5.79 17.13
CA SER A 292 -9.24 6.74 18.10
C SER A 292 -9.38 8.18 17.58
N HIS A 293 -8.67 8.54 16.50
CA HIS A 293 -8.75 9.83 15.82
C HIS A 293 -9.12 9.71 14.32
N PRO A 294 -10.11 8.89 13.95
CA PRO A 294 -10.45 8.65 12.54
C PRO A 294 -10.90 9.90 11.78
N SER A 295 -11.43 10.91 12.47
CA SER A 295 -11.81 12.20 11.87
C SER A 295 -10.61 12.98 11.32
N GLU A 296 -9.42 12.85 11.93
CA GLU A 296 -8.20 13.51 11.43
C GLU A 296 -7.75 12.90 10.11
N LEU A 297 -7.86 11.58 9.97
CA LEU A 297 -7.60 10.88 8.71
C LEU A 297 -8.55 11.36 7.61
N VAL A 298 -9.86 11.44 7.90
CA VAL A 298 -10.85 11.95 6.95
C VAL A 298 -10.57 13.40 6.57
N ALA A 299 -10.25 14.25 7.55
CA ALA A 299 -9.93 15.67 7.32
C ALA A 299 -8.68 15.86 6.43
N ALA A 300 -7.73 14.93 6.48
CA ALA A 300 -6.55 14.94 5.61
C ALA A 300 -6.82 14.43 4.18
N GLY A 301 -8.06 14.04 3.85
CA GLY A 301 -8.44 13.48 2.54
C GLY A 301 -8.53 11.94 2.50
N GLY A 302 -8.54 11.31 3.68
CA GLY A 302 -8.56 9.87 3.86
C GLY A 302 -9.85 9.17 3.41
N VAL A 303 -9.70 8.00 2.80
CA VAL A 303 -10.78 7.05 2.53
C VAL A 303 -10.62 5.75 3.32
N GLY A 304 -9.40 5.39 3.73
CA GLY A 304 -9.18 4.23 4.57
C GLY A 304 -7.74 4.07 5.06
N VAL A 305 -7.53 3.07 5.90
CA VAL A 305 -6.22 2.60 6.38
C VAL A 305 -6.18 1.08 6.34
N VAL A 306 -5.05 0.50 5.95
CA VAL A 306 -4.79 -0.94 5.99
C VAL A 306 -3.64 -1.22 6.94
N PHE A 307 -3.93 -1.95 8.02
CA PHE A 307 -2.94 -2.36 9.00
C PHE A 307 -2.35 -3.71 8.65
N SER A 308 -1.03 -3.88 8.75
CA SER A 308 -0.35 -5.13 8.37
C SER A 308 0.95 -5.27 9.15
N PRO A 309 1.38 -6.51 9.46
CA PRO A 309 2.69 -6.72 10.05
C PRO A 309 3.83 -6.32 9.10
N GLY A 310 3.62 -6.39 7.77
CA GLY A 310 4.64 -6.09 6.75
C GLY A 310 5.83 -7.04 6.65
N GLU A 311 6.22 -7.66 7.76
CA GLU A 311 7.25 -8.69 7.81
C GLU A 311 6.89 -9.73 8.89
N SER A 312 7.34 -10.97 8.70
CA SER A 312 6.95 -12.12 9.53
C SER A 312 7.28 -12.00 11.01
N THR A 313 8.30 -11.22 11.39
CA THR A 313 8.70 -11.05 12.80
C THR A 313 8.02 -9.88 13.51
N GLN A 314 7.11 -9.18 12.83
CA GLN A 314 6.42 -8.01 13.39
C GLN A 314 5.25 -8.40 14.30
N THR A 315 4.74 -7.43 15.05
CA THR A 315 3.47 -7.58 15.76
C THR A 315 2.36 -7.80 14.75
N ASN A 316 1.45 -8.72 15.08
CA ASN A 316 0.27 -9.02 14.27
C ASN A 316 -0.94 -9.19 15.18
N VAL A 317 -2.13 -9.35 14.59
CA VAL A 317 -3.39 -9.44 15.37
C VAL A 317 -3.43 -10.61 16.36
N THR A 318 -2.56 -11.61 16.25
CA THR A 318 -2.47 -12.73 17.22
C THR A 318 -1.52 -12.44 18.38
N THR A 319 -0.63 -11.45 18.23
CA THR A 319 0.40 -11.09 19.21
C THR A 319 0.24 -9.69 19.78
N ASP A 320 -0.71 -8.89 19.29
CA ASP A 320 -0.97 -7.50 19.69
C ASP A 320 -1.73 -7.34 21.02
N GLY A 321 -1.96 -8.44 21.75
CA GLY A 321 -2.72 -8.43 23.00
C GLY A 321 -4.19 -8.05 22.85
N GLY A 322 -4.77 -8.14 21.65
CA GLY A 322 -6.15 -7.74 21.36
C GLY A 322 -6.33 -6.24 21.13
N GLN A 323 -5.24 -5.49 20.90
CA GLN A 323 -5.29 -4.06 20.62
C GLN A 323 -6.17 -3.75 19.41
N PHE A 324 -5.86 -4.36 18.25
CA PHE A 324 -6.59 -4.09 17.02
C PHE A 324 -8.07 -4.40 17.18
N LYS A 325 -8.40 -5.54 17.80
CA LYS A 325 -9.79 -5.92 18.11
C LYS A 325 -10.50 -4.86 18.94
N THR A 326 -9.85 -4.36 19.98
CA THR A 326 -10.43 -3.37 20.91
C THR A 326 -10.72 -2.05 20.19
N TYR A 327 -9.73 -1.51 19.49
CA TYR A 327 -9.88 -0.21 18.83
C TYR A 327 -10.74 -0.27 17.57
N SER A 328 -10.66 -1.33 16.76
CA SER A 328 -11.52 -1.49 15.58
C SER A 328 -12.99 -1.66 15.98
N LYS A 329 -13.28 -2.41 17.05
CA LYS A 329 -14.65 -2.53 17.59
C LYS A 329 -15.19 -1.19 18.06
N ALA A 330 -14.38 -0.41 18.79
CA ALA A 330 -14.77 0.92 19.25
C ALA A 330 -15.04 1.87 18.06
N TYR A 331 -14.17 1.83 17.05
CA TYR A 331 -14.33 2.59 15.82
C TYR A 331 -15.62 2.23 15.07
N PHE A 332 -15.88 0.94 14.83
CA PHE A 332 -17.07 0.53 14.07
C PHE A 332 -18.39 0.81 14.80
N ALA A 333 -18.37 0.98 16.13
CA ALA A 333 -19.52 1.45 16.88
C ALA A 333 -19.82 2.94 16.67
N ASN A 334 -18.79 3.76 16.38
CA ASN A 334 -18.90 5.21 16.16
C ASN A 334 -17.98 5.66 15.02
N PRO A 335 -18.27 5.28 13.76
CA PRO A 335 -17.34 5.51 12.66
C PRO A 335 -17.32 6.97 12.19
N SER A 336 -16.18 7.44 11.68
CA SER A 336 -16.09 8.73 11.01
C SER A 336 -16.66 8.64 9.59
N ALA A 337 -17.70 9.44 9.33
CA ALA A 337 -18.31 9.54 8.01
C ALA A 337 -17.33 10.10 6.97
N LEU A 338 -17.43 9.60 5.74
CA LEU A 338 -16.75 10.18 4.58
C LEU A 338 -17.65 11.26 3.95
N PRO A 339 -17.05 12.30 3.35
CA PRO A 339 -17.79 13.34 2.64
C PRO A 339 -18.50 12.85 1.38
#